data_AF-A0A958KCE1-F1
#
_entry.id   AF-A0A958KCE1-F1
#
_cell.length_a   1.000
_cell.length_b   1.000
_cell.length_c   1.000
_cell.angle_alpha   90.00
_cell.angle_beta   90.00
_cell.angle_gamma   90.00
#
_symmetry.space_group_name_H-M   'P 1'
#
loop_
_entity.id
_entity.type
_entity.pdbx_description
1 polymer ?
#
loop_
_entity_poly.entity_id
_entity_poly.type
_entity_poly.pdbx_seq_one_letter_code
_entity_poly.pdbx_strand_id
1 'polypeptide(L)'
;DFGEKFPKEHLLLKSFLKSDRFLCVSPNDYNSLGLGTTQLYNMTYVYNAKRNGFFEFLGRKYRFFKKFDFPSKVTREFLVVDLLNNLKLLAEDGEKVKKALAERISDFDAKTLRLMADRYGKVGTKKLLKGLLSVSA
;
A
#
# COMPACT_ATOMS: atom_id res chain seq x y z
N ASP A 1 -3.16 2.52 14.90
CA ASP A 1 -3.98 3.05 13.81
C ASP A 1 -3.14 3.68 12.72
N PHE A 2 -3.26 3.17 11.50
CA PHE A 2 -2.72 3.74 10.27
C PHE A 2 -3.88 4.43 9.55
N GLY A 3 -3.87 5.76 9.39
CA GLY A 3 -4.77 6.36 8.39
C GLY A 3 -5.26 7.80 8.56
N GLU A 4 -5.23 8.41 9.74
CA GLU A 4 -5.68 9.81 9.87
C GLU A 4 -4.69 10.63 10.68
N LYS A 5 -3.70 11.20 10.00
CA LYS A 5 -2.68 12.02 10.66
C LYS A 5 -2.90 13.54 10.55
N PHE A 6 -3.75 14.07 9.68
CA PHE A 6 -3.89 15.53 9.56
C PHE A 6 -5.28 15.99 9.02
N PRO A 7 -6.15 16.56 9.88
CA PRO A 7 -7.46 17.08 9.45
C PRO A 7 -7.37 18.12 8.32
N LYS A 8 -6.33 18.96 8.32
CA LYS A 8 -6.09 19.96 7.26
C LYS A 8 -5.70 19.34 5.92
N GLU A 9 -4.90 18.28 5.94
CA GLU A 9 -4.48 17.56 4.73
C GLU A 9 -5.65 16.79 4.12
N HIS A 10 -6.45 16.15 4.97
CA HIS A 10 -7.67 15.47 4.54
C HIS A 10 -8.62 16.45 3.84
N LEU A 11 -8.85 17.65 4.40
CA LEU A 11 -9.69 18.68 3.76
C LEU A 11 -9.12 19.17 2.43
N LEU A 12 -7.80 19.34 2.34
CA LEU A 12 -7.14 19.72 1.09
C LEU A 12 -7.34 18.66 0.01
N LEU A 13 -7.04 17.39 0.31
CA LEU A 13 -7.21 16.28 -0.63
C LEU A 13 -8.67 16.10 -1.02
N LYS A 14 -9.60 16.21 -0.06
CA LYS A 14 -11.04 16.19 -0.30
C LYS A 14 -11.47 17.27 -1.27
N SER A 15 -11.02 18.51 -1.08
CA SER A 15 -11.34 19.65 -1.95
C SER A 15 -10.76 19.45 -3.36
N PHE A 16 -9.48 19.06 -3.44
CA PHE A 16 -8.79 18.84 -4.70
C PHE A 16 -9.40 17.71 -5.53
N LEU A 17 -9.77 16.60 -4.87
CA LEU A 17 -10.45 15.48 -5.48
C LEU A 17 -11.95 15.73 -5.64
N LYS A 18 -12.55 16.72 -4.96
CA LYS A 18 -14.00 16.88 -4.82
C LYS A 18 -14.68 15.58 -4.36
N SER A 19 -14.06 14.85 -3.43
CA SER A 19 -14.47 13.49 -3.03
C SER A 19 -13.97 13.16 -1.63
N ASP A 20 -14.81 12.50 -0.83
CA ASP A 20 -14.40 11.87 0.43
C ASP A 20 -13.84 10.46 0.24
N ARG A 21 -14.03 9.87 -0.94
CA ARG A 21 -13.55 8.53 -1.24
C ARG A 21 -12.12 8.56 -1.78
N PHE A 22 -11.15 8.48 -0.87
CA PHE A 22 -9.74 8.24 -1.16
C PHE A 22 -9.08 7.47 -0.01
N LEU A 23 -7.90 6.90 -0.26
CA LEU A 23 -7.10 6.20 0.74
C LEU A 23 -5.67 6.72 0.68
N CYS A 24 -5.16 7.18 1.82
CA CYS A 24 -3.79 7.62 1.97
C CYS A 24 -2.94 6.50 2.59
N VAL A 25 -1.77 6.24 2.01
CA VAL A 25 -0.78 5.28 2.52
C VAL A 25 0.59 5.95 2.52
N SER A 26 1.32 5.89 3.63
CA SER A 26 2.72 6.29 3.63
C SER A 26 3.58 5.08 3.28
N PRO A 27 4.54 5.16 2.34
CA PRO A 27 5.49 4.07 2.13
C PRO A 27 6.29 3.72 3.39
N ASN A 28 6.39 4.64 4.36
CA ASN A 28 7.01 4.36 5.65
C ASN A 28 6.21 3.36 6.50
N ASP A 29 4.90 3.22 6.24
CA ASP A 29 4.05 2.26 6.95
C ASP A 29 4.46 0.81 6.62
N TYR A 30 5.17 0.56 5.51
CA TYR A 30 5.70 -0.77 5.20
C TYR A 30 6.70 -1.28 6.24
N ASN A 31 7.39 -0.38 6.96
CA ASN A 31 8.37 -0.76 7.98
C ASN A 31 7.72 -1.55 9.12
N SER A 32 6.42 -1.33 9.40
CA SER A 32 5.70 -2.12 10.40
C SER A 32 5.44 -3.56 9.98
N LEU A 33 5.71 -3.93 8.71
CA LEU A 33 5.57 -5.30 8.22
C LEU A 33 6.75 -6.19 8.62
N GLY A 34 7.90 -5.60 8.99
CA GLY A 34 9.09 -6.36 9.37
C GLY A 34 9.74 -7.12 8.20
N LEU A 35 9.56 -6.63 6.97
CA LEU A 35 10.02 -7.27 5.72
C LEU A 35 11.35 -6.68 5.20
N GLY A 36 12.07 -5.95 6.04
CA GLY A 36 13.35 -5.32 5.69
C GLY A 36 13.22 -4.00 4.94
N THR A 37 12.04 -3.38 4.86
CA THR A 37 11.93 -2.00 4.40
C THR A 37 12.40 -1.06 5.51
N THR A 38 13.30 -0.14 5.16
CA THR A 38 13.90 0.78 6.14
C THR A 38 14.03 2.21 5.62
N GLN A 39 13.81 2.45 4.33
CA GLN A 39 13.97 3.77 3.76
C GLN A 39 12.87 4.73 4.25
N LEU A 40 13.26 5.96 4.57
CA LEU A 40 12.33 7.05 4.83
C LEU A 40 11.95 7.74 3.53
N TYR A 41 10.65 7.76 3.25
CA TYR A 41 10.05 8.40 2.08
C TYR A 41 9.32 9.67 2.49
N ASN A 42 9.68 10.79 1.86
CA ASN A 42 8.89 12.02 1.89
C ASN A 42 7.84 11.99 0.75
N MET A 43 6.94 11.01 0.81
CA MET A 43 5.90 10.78 -0.20
C MET A 43 4.66 10.18 0.45
N THR A 44 3.47 10.60 0.01
CA THR A 44 2.20 9.95 0.37
C THR A 44 1.53 9.38 -0.87
N TYR A 45 1.10 8.12 -0.82
CA TYR A 45 0.31 7.50 -1.87
C TYR A 45 -1.16 7.80 -1.65
N VAL A 46 -1.86 8.23 -2.71
CA VAL A 46 -3.28 8.58 -2.65
C VAL A 46 -4.06 7.80 -3.71
N TYR A 47 -4.74 6.75 -3.25
CA TYR A 47 -5.67 5.98 -4.09
C TYR A 47 -7.00 6.70 -4.19
N ASN A 48 -7.45 6.97 -5.42
CA ASN A 48 -8.64 7.76 -5.67
C ASN A 48 -9.25 7.43 -7.05
N ALA A 49 -10.49 7.80 -7.30
CA ALA A 49 -11.17 7.51 -8.56
C ALA A 49 -10.96 8.57 -9.67
N LYS A 50 -10.29 9.70 -9.39
CA LYS A 50 -10.42 10.93 -10.20
C LYS A 50 -9.15 11.45 -10.83
N ARG A 51 -7.99 11.17 -10.25
CA ARG A 51 -6.70 11.79 -10.57
C ARG A 51 -5.58 10.76 -10.48
N ASN A 52 -4.63 10.87 -11.40
CA ASN A 52 -3.39 10.11 -11.42
C ASN A 52 -2.25 11.10 -11.70
N GLY A 53 -1.12 10.99 -11.03
CA GLY A 53 -0.03 11.96 -11.22
C GLY A 53 0.85 12.09 -10.00
N PHE A 54 1.85 12.95 -10.10
CA PHE A 54 2.59 13.45 -8.94
C PHE A 54 2.10 14.86 -8.65
N PHE A 55 1.86 15.15 -7.38
CA PHE A 55 1.40 16.46 -6.91
C PHE A 55 2.23 16.87 -5.71
N GLU A 56 2.37 18.17 -5.51
CA GLU A 56 3.01 18.72 -4.33
C GLU A 56 2.10 19.77 -3.71
N PHE A 57 1.86 19.65 -2.41
CA PHE A 57 1.09 20.62 -1.66
C PHE A 57 1.83 20.98 -0.38
N LEU A 58 2.07 22.26 -0.14
CA LEU A 58 2.72 22.74 1.09
C LEU A 58 4.06 22.01 1.38
N GLY A 59 4.85 21.74 0.34
CA GLY A 59 6.14 21.02 0.45
C GLY A 59 6.04 19.50 0.65
N ARG A 60 4.83 18.93 0.69
CA ARG A 60 4.60 17.49 0.76
C ARG A 60 4.34 16.91 -0.62
N LYS A 61 5.03 15.81 -0.94
CA LYS A 61 4.89 15.13 -2.22
C LYS A 61 3.85 14.01 -2.13
N TYR A 62 3.03 13.91 -3.18
CA TYR A 62 2.01 12.90 -3.30
C TYR A 62 2.13 12.17 -4.63
N ARG A 63 1.94 10.85 -4.59
CA ARG A 63 1.72 10.02 -5.76
C ARG A 63 0.26 9.60 -5.79
N PHE A 64 -0.48 10.14 -6.75
CA PHE A 64 -1.88 9.79 -6.93
C PHE A 64 -2.01 8.61 -7.87
N PHE A 65 -2.71 7.57 -7.41
CA PHE A 65 -3.06 6.40 -8.20
C PHE A 65 -4.55 6.41 -8.50
N LYS A 66 -4.91 6.56 -9.78
CA LYS A 66 -6.31 6.41 -10.19
C LYS A 66 -6.71 4.93 -10.16
N LYS A 67 -7.63 4.57 -9.26
CA LYS A 67 -8.14 3.21 -9.06
C LYS A 67 -9.65 3.24 -8.85
N PHE A 68 -10.34 2.27 -9.44
CA PHE A 68 -11.78 2.10 -9.26
C PHE A 68 -12.14 1.53 -7.88
N ASP A 69 -11.23 0.77 -7.27
CA ASP A 69 -11.43 0.18 -5.96
C ASP A 69 -10.12 0.14 -5.16
N PHE A 70 -10.26 0.27 -3.84
CA PHE A 70 -9.22 0.25 -2.80
C PHE A 70 -9.95 0.07 -1.45
N PRO A 71 -9.32 -0.41 -0.36
CA PRO A 71 -10.06 -0.62 0.88
C PRO A 71 -10.51 0.70 1.53
N SER A 72 -11.44 0.63 2.49
CA SER A 72 -11.86 1.79 3.28
C SER A 72 -10.89 2.11 4.42
N LYS A 73 -10.14 1.10 4.89
CA LYS A 73 -9.13 1.22 5.93
C LYS A 73 -7.88 0.46 5.52
N VAL A 74 -6.72 0.95 5.95
CA VAL A 74 -5.45 0.25 5.79
C VAL A 74 -5.40 -0.89 6.79
N THR A 75 -5.26 -2.13 6.31
CA THR A 75 -4.95 -3.30 7.13
C THR A 75 -3.50 -3.72 6.90
N ARG A 76 -2.95 -4.52 7.82
CA ARG A 76 -1.58 -5.05 7.70
C ARG A 76 -1.43 -5.90 6.44
N GLU A 77 -2.43 -6.71 6.13
CA GLU A 77 -2.48 -7.55 4.93
C GLU A 77 -2.61 -6.74 3.65
N PHE A 78 -3.39 -5.66 3.67
CA PHE A 78 -3.44 -4.74 2.54
C PHE A 78 -2.09 -4.05 2.32
N LEU A 79 -1.37 -3.66 3.37
CA LEU A 79 -0.03 -3.07 3.25
C LEU A 79 0.97 -4.03 2.58
N VAL A 80 0.89 -5.34 2.81
CA VAL A 80 1.70 -6.33 2.06
C VAL A 80 1.38 -6.27 0.58
N VAL A 81 0.09 -6.27 0.22
CA VAL A 81 -0.36 -6.17 -1.18
C VAL A 81 0.09 -4.84 -1.81
N ASP A 82 -0.01 -3.75 -1.05
CA ASP A 82 0.37 -2.41 -1.50
C ASP A 82 1.87 -2.28 -1.74
N LEU A 83 2.69 -2.77 -0.79
CA LEU A 83 4.14 -2.88 -0.93
C LEU A 83 4.52 -3.62 -2.20
N LEU A 84 4.01 -4.85 -2.38
CA LEU A 84 4.33 -5.68 -3.55
C LEU A 84 3.88 -5.04 -4.86
N ASN A 85 2.72 -4.37 -4.87
CA ASN A 85 2.24 -3.64 -6.04
C ASN A 85 3.16 -2.47 -6.43
N ASN A 86 3.85 -1.89 -5.46
CA ASN A 86 4.59 -0.64 -5.61
C ASN A 86 6.12 -0.79 -5.47
N LEU A 87 6.66 -2.00 -5.30
CA LEU A 87 8.10 -2.25 -5.16
C LEU A 87 8.97 -1.48 -6.17
N LYS A 88 8.54 -1.39 -7.43
CA LYS A 88 9.29 -0.67 -8.48
C LYS A 88 9.37 0.86 -8.29
N LEU A 89 8.56 1.42 -7.38
CA LEU A 89 8.56 2.83 -7.02
C LEU A 89 9.42 3.11 -5.77
N LEU A 90 9.94 2.05 -5.14
CA LEU A 90 10.74 2.11 -3.95
C LEU A 90 12.21 1.87 -4.30
N ALA A 91 13.11 2.39 -3.48
CA ALA A 91 14.55 2.11 -3.58
C ALA A 91 14.94 0.77 -2.91
N GLU A 92 13.94 -0.02 -2.51
CA GLU A 92 14.11 -1.29 -1.79
C GLU A 92 14.49 -2.42 -2.76
N ASP A 93 15.27 -3.39 -2.26
CA ASP A 93 15.55 -4.63 -2.98
C ASP A 93 14.30 -5.51 -2.98
N GLY A 94 13.59 -5.49 -4.11
CA GLY A 94 12.34 -6.21 -4.26
C GLY A 94 12.44 -7.72 -4.08
N GLU A 95 13.59 -8.35 -4.38
CA GLU A 95 13.76 -9.78 -4.15
C GLU A 95 14.00 -10.09 -2.68
N LYS A 96 14.78 -9.27 -1.97
CA LYS A 96 14.91 -9.39 -0.50
C LYS A 96 13.58 -9.24 0.22
N VAL A 97 12.76 -8.26 -0.18
CA VAL A 97 11.42 -8.07 0.40
C VAL A 97 10.54 -9.30 0.17
N LYS A 98 10.53 -9.87 -1.04
CA LYS A 98 9.74 -11.08 -1.34
C LYS A 98 10.23 -12.29 -0.57
N LYS A 99 11.55 -12.46 -0.41
CA LYS A 99 12.15 -13.54 0.37
C LYS A 99 11.75 -13.42 1.85
N ALA A 100 11.90 -12.24 2.44
CA ALA A 100 11.48 -11.99 3.82
C ALA A 100 9.99 -12.24 4.02
N LEU A 101 9.16 -11.87 3.04
CA LEU A 101 7.72 -12.16 3.07
C LEU A 101 7.45 -13.67 3.02
N ALA A 102 8.17 -14.44 2.20
CA ALA A 102 8.01 -15.88 2.13
C ALA A 102 8.34 -16.57 3.47
N GLU A 103 9.43 -16.13 4.12
CA GLU A 103 9.85 -16.65 5.44
C GLU A 103 8.86 -16.30 6.55
N ARG A 104 8.13 -15.19 6.41
CA ARG A 104 7.24 -14.64 7.44
C ARG A 104 5.76 -14.68 7.06
N ILE A 105 5.39 -15.47 6.03
CA ILE A 105 4.03 -15.46 5.51
C ILE A 105 3.00 -15.88 6.56
N SER A 106 3.41 -16.74 7.50
CA SER A 106 2.62 -17.20 8.64
C SER A 106 2.36 -16.13 9.71
N ASP A 107 3.08 -15.00 9.68
CA ASP A 107 2.85 -13.87 10.60
C ASP A 107 1.57 -13.07 10.24
N PHE A 108 0.96 -13.33 9.09
CA PHE A 108 -0.18 -12.59 8.55
C PHE A 108 -1.46 -13.43 8.56
N ASP A 109 -2.63 -12.79 8.66
CA ASP A 109 -3.89 -13.52 8.54
C ASP A 109 -4.08 -14.00 7.09
N ALA A 110 -3.91 -15.31 6.87
CA ALA A 110 -3.91 -15.92 5.54
C ALA A 110 -5.22 -15.66 4.77
N LYS A 111 -6.37 -15.63 5.45
CA LYS A 111 -7.67 -15.37 4.83
C LYS A 111 -7.78 -13.93 4.34
N THR A 112 -7.42 -12.97 5.18
CA THR A 112 -7.44 -11.54 4.86
C THR A 112 -6.38 -11.22 3.81
N LEU A 113 -5.18 -11.80 3.88
CA LEU A 113 -4.14 -11.59 2.87
C LEU A 113 -4.56 -12.09 1.49
N ARG A 114 -5.19 -13.26 1.43
CA ARG A 114 -5.78 -13.78 0.17
C ARG A 114 -6.85 -12.83 -0.36
N LEU A 115 -7.79 -12.41 0.49
CA LEU A 115 -8.86 -11.48 0.11
C LEU A 115 -8.30 -10.15 -0.43
N MET A 116 -7.33 -9.55 0.26
CA MET A 116 -6.69 -8.30 -0.17
C MET A 116 -5.92 -8.49 -1.48
N ALA A 117 -5.22 -9.62 -1.65
CA ALA A 117 -4.50 -9.94 -2.87
C ALA A 117 -5.45 -10.08 -4.06
N ASP A 118 -6.53 -10.85 -3.90
CA ASP A 118 -7.50 -11.12 -4.96
C ASP A 118 -8.22 -9.84 -5.40
N ARG A 119 -8.52 -8.94 -4.45
CA ARG A 119 -9.24 -7.70 -4.76
C ARG A 119 -8.33 -6.58 -5.27
N TYR A 120 -7.15 -6.40 -4.69
CA TYR A 120 -6.31 -5.21 -4.90
C TYR A 120 -4.92 -5.49 -5.49
N GLY A 121 -4.51 -6.76 -5.59
CA GLY A 121 -3.21 -7.15 -6.15
C GLY A 121 -3.14 -6.96 -7.67
N LYS A 122 -1.97 -6.54 -8.16
CA LYS A 122 -1.61 -6.71 -9.58
C LYS A 122 -1.38 -8.19 -9.89
N VAL A 123 -1.37 -8.57 -11.16
CA VAL A 123 -1.20 -9.97 -11.61
C VAL A 123 -0.01 -10.65 -10.94
N GLY A 124 1.16 -9.99 -10.89
CA GLY A 124 2.36 -10.52 -10.24
C GLY A 124 2.19 -10.71 -8.73
N THR A 125 1.60 -9.73 -8.04
CA THR A 125 1.30 -9.78 -6.60
C THR A 125 0.36 -10.94 -6.26
N LYS A 126 -0.72 -11.11 -7.04
CA LYS A 126 -1.67 -12.21 -6.89
C LYS A 126 -0.98 -13.57 -7.04
N LYS A 127 -0.19 -13.73 -8.10
CA LYS A 127 0.53 -14.98 -8.36
C LYS A 127 1.50 -15.33 -7.22
N LEU A 128 2.27 -14.35 -6.74
CA LEU A 128 3.19 -14.53 -5.63
C LEU A 128 2.46 -14.95 -4.36
N LEU A 129 1.49 -14.16 -3.91
CA LEU A 129 0.78 -14.41 -2.65
C LEU A 129 -0.02 -15.71 -2.69
N LYS A 130 -0.64 -16.05 -3.83
CA LYS A 130 -1.30 -17.35 -4.01
C LYS A 130 -0.32 -18.51 -3.83
N GLY A 131 0.89 -18.40 -4.40
CA GLY A 131 1.93 -19.42 -4.26
C GLY A 131 2.41 -19.58 -2.81
N LEU A 132 2.71 -18.47 -2.13
CA LEU A 132 3.16 -18.51 -0.73
C LEU A 132 2.08 -19.08 0.20
N LEU A 133 0.81 -18.67 0.02
CA LEU A 133 -0.31 -19.13 0.84
C LEU A 133 -0.76 -20.56 0.53
N SER A 134 -0.32 -21.17 -0.57
CA SER A 134 -0.57 -22.59 -0.85
C SER A 134 0.47 -23.53 -0.23
N VAL A 135 1.66 -23.01 0.12
CA VAL A 135 2.74 -23.79 0.75
C VAL A 135 2.65 -23.75 2.28
N SER A 136 2.01 -22.72 2.83
CA SER A 136 1.85 -22.50 4.27
C SER A 136 0.52 -23.03 4.86
N ALA A 137 -0.31 -23.68 4.05
CA ALA A 137 -1.59 -24.28 4.47
C ALA A 137 -1.43 -25.79 4.64
#